data_AF-A0A821KFV6-F1
#
_entry.id   AF-A0A821KFV6-F1
#
_cell.length_a   1.000
_cell.length_b   1.000
_cell.length_c   1.000
_cell.angle_alpha   90.00
_cell.angle_beta   90.00
_cell.angle_gamma   90.00
#
_symmetry.space_group_name_H-M   'P 1'
#
loop_
_entity.id
_entity.type
_entity.pdbx_description
1 polymer ?
#
loop_
_entity_poly.entity_id
_entity_poly.type
_entity_poly.pdbx_seq_one_letter_code
_entity_poly.pdbx_strand_id
1 'polypeptide(L)'
;ANDYFQYCNNRAQANKSLQAKIDSNEQCRAYLKIFQEKTGGLSLNGFLTKPIQRVTRYPLLIEKVLKHTLANHPDYQSLKQALECARQLNERINKQISDQENSLRLDWLHLHLSFGSDENPSDRYILDELIKFNSFNRYNVQRKLILHGLLMKVPSGKELLGFLFNDFLLFSTIKSSSTNWQTQIFELKSALQLKLYRLPLFLTDIIIANESLNDQLSFSITTKIHEKPFVLKSQQTNVR
;
A
#
# COMPACT_ATOMS: atom_id res chain seq x y z
N ALA A 1 15.61 -17.40 -8.30
CA ALA A 1 14.69 -16.74 -7.32
C ALA A 1 14.43 -15.28 -7.67
N ASN A 2 15.45 -14.52 -8.09
CA ASN A 2 15.30 -13.12 -8.51
C ASN A 2 14.30 -12.92 -9.66
N ASP A 3 14.19 -13.89 -10.59
CA ASP A 3 13.33 -13.76 -11.77
C ASP A 3 11.83 -13.80 -11.44
N TYR A 4 11.42 -14.63 -10.47
CA TYR A 4 10.03 -14.63 -10.00
C TYR A 4 9.66 -13.32 -9.32
N PHE A 5 10.57 -12.77 -8.51
CA PHE A 5 10.35 -11.47 -7.89
C PHE A 5 10.14 -10.37 -8.94
N GLN A 6 11.08 -10.21 -9.88
CA GLN A 6 10.98 -9.21 -10.95
C GLN A 6 9.69 -9.37 -11.77
N TYR A 7 9.31 -10.61 -12.10
CA TYR A 7 8.07 -10.89 -12.80
C TYR A 7 6.83 -10.49 -12.01
N CYS A 8 6.74 -10.89 -10.74
CA CYS A 8 5.59 -10.61 -9.89
C CYS A 8 5.47 -9.11 -9.60
N ASN A 9 6.58 -8.44 -9.35
CA ASN A 9 6.61 -7.01 -9.09
C ASN A 9 6.12 -6.18 -10.29
N ASN A 10 6.55 -6.53 -11.50
CA ASN A 10 6.16 -5.80 -12.70
C ASN A 10 4.75 -6.17 -13.21
N ARG A 11 4.10 -7.17 -12.60
CA ARG A 11 2.83 -7.74 -13.08
C ARG A 11 1.70 -6.71 -13.11
N ALA A 12 1.55 -5.94 -12.03
CA ALA A 12 0.46 -4.96 -11.90
C ALA A 12 0.58 -3.88 -12.98
N GLN A 13 1.79 -3.34 -13.16
CA GLN A 13 2.09 -2.36 -14.20
C GLN A 13 1.89 -2.93 -15.60
N ALA A 14 2.37 -4.15 -15.87
CA ALA A 14 2.18 -4.81 -17.16
C ALA A 14 0.70 -5.00 -17.49
N ASN A 15 -0.14 -5.37 -16.51
CA ASN A 15 -1.59 -5.48 -16.68
C ASN A 15 -2.24 -4.13 -16.98
N LYS A 16 -1.87 -3.08 -16.24
CA LYS A 16 -2.39 -1.72 -16.47
C LYS A 16 -2.04 -1.23 -17.88
N SER A 17 -0.79 -1.45 -18.32
CA SER A 17 -0.35 -1.11 -19.67
C SER A 17 -1.05 -1.93 -20.75
N LEU A 18 -1.25 -3.23 -20.53
CA LEU A 18 -1.99 -4.10 -21.45
C LEU A 18 -3.44 -3.64 -21.58
N GLN A 19 -4.12 -3.38 -20.46
CA GLN A 19 -5.51 -2.91 -20.46
C GLN A 19 -5.64 -1.57 -21.19
N ALA A 20 -4.77 -0.60 -20.89
CA ALA A 20 -4.75 0.69 -21.58
C ALA A 20 -4.59 0.54 -23.11
N LYS A 21 -3.78 -0.42 -23.57
CA LYS A 21 -3.63 -0.71 -25.01
C LYS A 21 -4.85 -1.40 -25.62
N ILE A 22 -5.51 -2.29 -24.89
CA ILE A 22 -6.78 -2.91 -25.32
C ILE A 22 -7.87 -1.85 -25.49
N ASP A 23 -7.91 -0.89 -24.58
CA ASP A 23 -8.92 0.17 -24.57
C ASP A 23 -8.67 1.17 -25.71
N SER A 24 -7.40 1.49 -26.00
CA SER A 24 -7.03 2.51 -26.99
C SER A 24 -6.82 1.99 -28.41
N ASN A 25 -6.63 0.67 -28.63
CA ASN A 25 -6.25 0.12 -29.93
C ASN A 25 -7.11 -1.10 -30.31
N GLU A 26 -7.97 -0.91 -31.31
CA GLU A 26 -8.88 -1.94 -31.81
C GLU A 26 -8.16 -3.12 -32.48
N GLN A 27 -7.07 -2.88 -33.22
CA GLN A 27 -6.28 -3.95 -33.84
C GLN A 27 -5.65 -4.86 -32.78
N CYS A 28 -5.13 -4.28 -31.70
CA CYS A 28 -4.60 -5.03 -30.56
C CYS A 28 -5.68 -5.91 -29.93
N ARG A 29 -6.88 -5.35 -29.72
CA ARG A 29 -8.03 -6.08 -29.18
C ARG A 29 -8.44 -7.26 -30.07
N ALA A 30 -8.55 -7.04 -31.39
CA ALA A 30 -8.87 -8.08 -32.35
C ALA A 30 -7.82 -9.19 -32.36
N TYR A 31 -6.53 -8.83 -32.35
CA TYR A 31 -5.44 -9.80 -32.27
C TYR A 31 -5.50 -10.65 -31.00
N LEU A 32 -5.75 -10.04 -29.84
CA LEU A 32 -5.86 -10.75 -28.57
C LEU A 32 -7.06 -11.71 -28.51
N LYS A 33 -8.15 -11.37 -29.20
CA LYS A 33 -9.30 -12.28 -29.36
C LYS A 33 -8.92 -13.51 -30.17
N ILE A 34 -8.25 -13.33 -31.32
CA ILE A 34 -7.74 -14.44 -32.15
C ILE A 34 -6.74 -15.29 -31.35
N PHE A 35 -5.84 -14.66 -30.58
CA PHE A 35 -4.90 -15.36 -29.71
C PHE A 35 -5.63 -16.24 -28.69
N GLN A 36 -6.68 -15.72 -28.05
CA GLN A 36 -7.46 -16.46 -27.06
C GLN A 36 -8.16 -17.67 -27.69
N GLU A 37 -8.74 -17.52 -28.88
CA GLU A 37 -9.36 -18.62 -29.63
C GLU A 37 -8.34 -19.72 -29.96
N LYS A 38 -7.13 -19.33 -30.42
CA LYS A 38 -6.04 -20.28 -30.74
C LYS A 38 -5.43 -20.96 -29.53
N THR A 39 -5.63 -20.43 -28.33
CA THR A 39 -5.04 -20.95 -27.08
C THR A 39 -6.06 -21.66 -26.19
N GLY A 40 -7.12 -22.20 -26.79
CA GLY A 40 -8.13 -22.98 -26.08
C GLY A 40 -8.98 -22.13 -25.13
N GLY A 41 -9.19 -20.86 -25.48
CA GLY A 41 -10.01 -19.92 -24.71
C GLY A 41 -9.26 -19.19 -23.60
N LEU A 42 -7.95 -19.42 -23.41
CA LEU A 42 -7.18 -18.75 -22.36
C LEU A 42 -6.66 -17.37 -22.82
N SER A 43 -7.07 -16.30 -22.15
CA SER A 43 -6.60 -14.96 -22.49
C SER A 43 -5.11 -14.78 -22.19
N LEU A 44 -4.46 -13.80 -22.84
CA LEU A 44 -3.06 -13.43 -22.56
C LEU A 44 -2.86 -13.13 -21.06
N ASN A 45 -3.79 -12.39 -20.44
CA ASN A 45 -3.75 -12.13 -19.00
C ASN A 45 -3.79 -13.44 -18.17
N GLY A 46 -4.56 -14.43 -18.61
CA GLY A 46 -4.58 -15.77 -18.00
C GLY A 46 -3.23 -16.47 -18.04
N PHE A 47 -2.49 -16.36 -19.14
CA PHE A 47 -1.11 -16.87 -19.23
C PHE A 47 -0.14 -16.12 -18.32
N LEU A 48 -0.25 -14.79 -18.27
CA LEU A 48 0.63 -13.96 -17.44
C LEU A 48 0.42 -14.19 -15.93
N THR A 49 -0.71 -14.76 -15.51
CA THR A 49 -0.94 -15.12 -14.11
C THR A 49 -0.27 -16.44 -13.72
N LYS A 50 0.14 -17.28 -14.69
CA LYS A 50 0.69 -18.63 -14.42
C LYS A 50 1.96 -18.62 -13.57
N PRO A 51 2.95 -17.72 -13.74
CA PRO A 51 4.16 -17.73 -12.91
C PRO A 51 3.86 -17.48 -11.42
N ILE A 52 2.97 -16.53 -11.11
CA ILE A 52 2.52 -16.25 -9.74
C ILE A 52 1.78 -17.47 -9.16
N GLN A 53 0.92 -18.10 -9.95
CA GLN A 53 0.24 -19.34 -9.53
C GLN A 53 1.22 -20.49 -9.35
N ARG A 54 2.30 -20.56 -10.14
CA ARG A 54 3.26 -21.65 -10.09
C ARG A 54 4.07 -21.60 -8.80
N VAL A 55 4.61 -20.43 -8.45
CA VAL A 55 5.44 -20.28 -7.26
C VAL A 55 4.64 -20.51 -5.97
N THR A 56 3.38 -20.08 -5.95
CA THR A 56 2.45 -20.31 -4.81
C THR A 56 1.99 -21.76 -4.69
N ARG A 57 2.02 -22.55 -5.77
CA ARG A 57 1.65 -23.98 -5.75
C ARG A 57 2.73 -24.91 -5.21
N TYR A 58 4.02 -24.55 -5.26
CA TYR A 58 5.09 -25.44 -4.82
C TYR A 58 4.93 -25.91 -3.36
N PRO A 59 4.68 -25.03 -2.37
CA PRO A 59 4.46 -25.50 -1.01
C PRO A 59 3.30 -26.49 -0.89
N LEU A 60 2.19 -26.24 -1.59
CA LEU A 60 1.00 -27.09 -1.55
C LEU A 60 1.28 -28.50 -2.09
N LEU A 61 2.01 -28.57 -3.21
CA LEU A 61 2.35 -29.85 -3.85
C LEU A 61 3.37 -30.62 -3.01
N ILE A 62 4.43 -29.97 -2.53
CA ILE A 62 5.47 -30.61 -1.72
C ILE A 62 4.88 -31.07 -0.38
N GLU A 63 4.03 -30.26 0.24
CA GLU A 63 3.34 -30.63 1.47
C GLU A 63 2.46 -31.87 1.27
N LYS A 64 1.78 -31.99 0.13
CA LYS A 64 0.97 -33.17 -0.18
C LYS A 64 1.84 -34.43 -0.36
N VAL A 65 2.99 -34.32 -1.01
CA VAL A 65 3.93 -35.44 -1.15
C VAL A 65 4.52 -35.84 0.21
N LEU A 66 4.96 -34.86 1.00
CA LEU A 66 5.51 -35.08 2.34
C LEU A 66 4.50 -35.76 3.27
N LYS A 67 3.21 -35.39 3.23
CA LYS A 67 2.13 -36.05 4.00
C LYS A 67 1.98 -37.54 3.70
N HIS A 68 2.38 -37.99 2.50
CA HIS A 68 2.30 -39.39 2.08
C HIS A 68 3.67 -40.09 2.07
N THR A 69 4.71 -39.43 2.60
CA THR A 69 6.05 -40.00 2.72
C THR A 69 6.31 -40.36 4.17
N LEU A 70 6.65 -41.64 4.45
CA LEU A 70 6.94 -42.10 5.81
C LEU A 70 8.21 -41.43 6.36
N ALA A 71 8.27 -41.22 7.68
CA ALA A 71 9.39 -40.53 8.32
C ALA A 71 10.74 -41.24 8.19
N ASN A 72 10.74 -42.56 7.95
CA ASN A 72 11.92 -43.39 7.72
C ASN A 72 12.35 -43.46 6.25
N HIS A 73 11.58 -42.87 5.32
CA HIS A 73 11.92 -42.85 3.92
C HIS A 73 13.12 -41.91 3.66
N PRO A 74 14.09 -42.27 2.81
CA PRO A 74 15.28 -41.44 2.56
C PRO A 74 14.95 -40.01 2.10
N ASP A 75 13.86 -39.81 1.36
CA ASP A 75 13.45 -38.49 0.86
C ASP A 75 12.73 -37.60 1.90
N TYR A 76 12.34 -38.13 3.07
CA TYR A 76 11.49 -37.39 4.01
C TYR A 76 12.11 -36.07 4.47
N GLN A 77 13.40 -36.08 4.81
CA GLN A 77 14.12 -34.88 5.25
C GLN A 77 14.31 -33.88 4.10
N SER A 78 14.65 -34.36 2.90
CA SER A 78 14.76 -33.54 1.70
C SER A 78 13.44 -32.85 1.35
N LEU A 79 12.30 -33.55 1.49
CA LEU A 79 10.97 -33.00 1.27
C LEU A 79 10.60 -31.92 2.31
N LYS A 80 10.97 -32.12 3.59
CA LYS A 80 10.80 -31.09 4.63
C LYS A 80 11.57 -29.81 4.30
N GLN A 81 12.84 -29.95 3.91
CA GLN A 81 13.67 -28.82 3.52
C GLN A 81 13.13 -28.12 2.26
N ALA A 82 12.71 -28.88 1.25
CA ALA A 82 12.13 -28.33 0.03
C ALA A 82 10.83 -27.55 0.31
N LEU A 83 9.97 -28.04 1.21
CA LEU A 83 8.76 -27.35 1.63
C LEU A 83 9.08 -26.00 2.28
N GLU A 84 10.05 -26.00 3.19
CA GLU A 84 10.47 -24.79 3.90
C GLU A 84 11.08 -23.77 2.93
N CYS A 85 11.97 -24.20 2.03
CA CYS A 85 12.51 -23.34 0.98
C CYS A 85 11.41 -22.74 0.08
N ALA A 86 10.39 -23.52 -0.29
CA ALA A 86 9.29 -23.03 -1.11
C ALA A 86 8.42 -22.01 -0.38
N ARG A 87 8.20 -22.18 0.94
CA ARG A 87 7.49 -21.21 1.79
C ARG A 87 8.27 -19.91 1.90
N GLN A 88 9.55 -19.99 2.26
CA GLN A 88 10.44 -18.84 2.37
C GLN A 88 10.56 -18.05 1.05
N LEU A 89 10.55 -18.74 -0.10
CA LEU A 89 10.54 -18.09 -1.40
C LEU A 89 9.27 -17.24 -1.60
N ASN A 90 8.09 -17.78 -1.28
CA ASN A 90 6.83 -17.04 -1.40
C ASN A 90 6.77 -15.85 -0.44
N GLU A 91 7.18 -16.04 0.81
CA GLU A 91 7.26 -14.96 1.80
C GLU A 91 8.21 -13.85 1.35
N ARG A 92 9.38 -14.22 0.83
CA ARG A 92 10.36 -13.26 0.30
C ARG A 92 9.80 -12.46 -0.87
N ILE A 93 9.18 -13.12 -1.85
CA ILE A 93 8.57 -12.44 -3.00
C ILE A 93 7.48 -11.47 -2.52
N ASN A 94 6.57 -11.94 -1.66
CA ASN A 94 5.48 -11.11 -1.14
C ASN A 94 6.00 -9.90 -0.36
N LYS A 95 7.00 -10.12 0.50
CA LYS A 95 7.64 -9.05 1.27
C LYS A 95 8.30 -8.02 0.35
N GLN A 96 9.07 -8.46 -0.64
CA GLN A 96 9.75 -7.54 -1.55
C GLN A 96 8.76 -6.72 -2.40
N ILE A 97 7.66 -7.31 -2.87
CA ILE A 97 6.59 -6.58 -3.58
C ILE A 97 5.98 -5.53 -2.65
N SER A 98 5.62 -5.92 -1.43
CA SER A 98 5.05 -5.01 -0.43
C SER A 98 6.00 -3.88 -0.05
N ASP A 99 7.29 -4.17 0.11
CA ASP A 99 8.32 -3.18 0.42
C ASP A 99 8.52 -2.20 -0.75
N GLN A 100 8.45 -2.68 -2.01
CA GLN A 100 8.53 -1.83 -3.20
C GLN A 100 7.30 -0.94 -3.37
N GLU A 101 6.09 -1.48 -3.20
CA GLU A 101 4.86 -0.68 -3.21
C GLU A 101 4.88 0.40 -2.13
N ASN A 102 5.33 0.05 -0.92
CA ASN A 102 5.50 1.01 0.16
C ASN A 102 6.51 2.10 -0.20
N SER A 103 7.68 1.74 -0.75
CA SER A 103 8.69 2.71 -1.22
C SER A 103 8.08 3.71 -2.19
N LEU A 104 7.38 3.23 -3.23
CA LEU A 104 6.73 4.09 -4.23
C LEU A 104 5.71 5.04 -3.61
N ARG A 105 4.92 4.58 -2.62
CA ARG A 105 3.95 5.43 -1.91
C ARG A 105 4.63 6.51 -1.06
N LEU A 106 5.75 6.19 -0.41
CA LEU A 106 6.53 7.14 0.38
C LEU A 106 7.20 8.19 -0.50
N ASP A 107 7.77 7.78 -1.64
CA ASP A 107 8.34 8.69 -2.63
C ASP A 107 7.25 9.62 -3.21
N TRP A 108 6.07 9.06 -3.50
CA TRP A 108 4.93 9.84 -3.95
C TRP A 108 4.53 10.89 -2.91
N LEU A 109 4.43 10.53 -1.63
CA LEU A 109 4.11 11.48 -0.56
C LEU A 109 5.14 12.59 -0.44
N HIS A 110 6.43 12.25 -0.55
CA HIS A 110 7.50 13.24 -0.51
C HIS A 110 7.37 14.30 -1.63
N LEU A 111 6.91 13.89 -2.82
CA LEU A 111 6.74 14.80 -3.96
C LEU A 111 5.42 15.61 -3.93
N HIS A 112 4.36 15.08 -3.32
CA HIS A 112 3.01 15.66 -3.41
C HIS A 112 2.52 16.31 -2.12
N LEU A 113 3.21 16.11 -0.99
CA LEU A 113 2.92 16.77 0.28
C LEU A 113 3.82 17.98 0.48
N SER A 114 3.19 19.15 0.59
CA SER A 114 3.88 20.39 0.95
C SER A 114 3.75 20.68 2.44
N PHE A 115 4.87 21.07 3.05
CA PHE A 115 4.95 21.50 4.44
C PHE A 115 4.88 23.03 4.49
N GLY A 116 3.93 23.60 5.25
CA GLY A 116 3.82 25.05 5.47
C GLY A 116 2.62 25.74 4.79
N SER A 117 2.30 26.92 5.32
CA SER A 117 1.44 27.93 4.69
C SER A 117 2.27 28.85 3.79
N ASP A 118 1.64 29.53 2.83
CA ASP A 118 2.29 30.58 2.04
C ASP A 118 2.71 31.80 2.90
N GLU A 119 2.45 31.77 4.21
CA GLU A 119 2.61 32.88 5.16
C GLU A 119 3.93 32.86 5.94
N ASN A 120 4.56 31.68 6.14
CA ASN A 120 5.83 31.58 6.88
C ASN A 120 6.80 30.58 6.24
N PRO A 121 7.76 31.06 5.41
CA PRO A 121 8.73 30.22 4.70
C PRO A 121 9.64 29.39 5.62
N SER A 122 9.89 29.83 6.86
CA SER A 122 10.76 29.15 7.84
C SER A 122 10.21 27.79 8.30
N ASP A 123 8.89 27.66 8.45
CA ASP A 123 8.25 26.39 8.84
C ASP A 123 8.38 25.31 7.75
N ARG A 124 8.47 25.75 6.48
CA ARG A 124 8.65 24.87 5.32
C ARG A 124 10.03 24.19 5.34
N TYR A 125 11.09 24.97 5.53
CA TYR A 125 12.47 24.44 5.55
C TYR A 125 12.70 23.46 6.71
N ILE A 126 12.17 23.77 7.89
CA ILE A 126 12.35 22.92 9.08
C ILE A 126 11.70 21.54 8.86
N LEU A 127 10.53 21.48 8.24
CA LEU A 127 9.79 20.22 8.07
C LEU A 127 10.26 19.39 6.88
N ASP A 128 10.69 20.03 5.78
CA ASP A 128 11.29 19.35 4.63
C ASP A 128 12.60 18.63 5.03
N GLU A 129 13.40 19.20 5.95
CA GLU A 129 14.57 18.53 6.50
C GLU A 129 14.21 17.43 7.51
N LEU A 130 13.16 17.63 8.32
CA LEU A 130 12.78 16.69 9.39
C LEU A 130 12.09 15.42 8.87
N ILE A 131 11.32 15.48 7.79
CA ILE A 131 10.46 14.37 7.35
C ILE A 131 10.89 13.86 5.97
N LYS A 132 11.87 12.96 5.98
CA LYS A 132 12.21 12.14 4.82
C LYS A 132 11.36 10.88 4.83
N PHE A 133 10.24 10.84 4.09
CA PHE A 133 9.28 9.71 4.16
C PHE A 133 9.93 8.35 3.90
N ASN A 134 10.64 8.21 2.77
CA ASN A 134 11.31 6.97 2.39
C ASN A 134 12.68 6.84 3.08
N SER A 135 12.65 6.76 4.40
CA SER A 135 13.83 6.60 5.24
C SER A 135 13.59 5.61 6.37
N PHE A 136 14.66 5.25 7.06
CA PHE A 136 14.54 4.64 8.38
C PHE A 136 13.93 5.65 9.37
N ASN A 137 13.10 5.16 10.28
CA ASN A 137 12.59 5.93 11.40
C ASN A 137 13.64 6.02 12.52
N ARG A 138 13.29 6.69 13.62
CA ARG A 138 14.19 6.85 14.80
C ARG A 138 14.63 5.56 15.49
N TYR A 139 13.97 4.44 15.19
CA TYR A 139 14.28 3.11 15.72
C TYR A 139 15.05 2.25 14.72
N ASN A 140 15.59 2.86 13.65
CA ASN A 140 16.31 2.19 12.58
C ASN A 140 15.47 1.12 11.85
N VAL A 141 14.15 1.32 11.81
CA VAL A 141 13.21 0.48 11.06
C VAL A 141 12.74 1.23 9.83
N GLN A 142 12.66 0.56 8.68
CA GLN A 142 12.15 1.15 7.44
C GLN A 142 10.75 1.73 7.69
N ARG A 143 10.52 3.00 7.34
CA ARG A 143 9.19 3.60 7.47
C ARG A 143 8.20 2.88 6.57
N LYS A 144 7.00 2.64 7.09
CA LYS A 144 5.91 2.01 6.34
C LYS A 144 4.64 2.83 6.48
N LEU A 145 3.99 3.10 5.35
CA LEU A 145 2.62 3.58 5.34
C LEU A 145 1.70 2.38 5.64
N ILE A 146 1.02 2.43 6.78
CA ILE A 146 0.12 1.37 7.26
C ILE A 146 -1.28 1.59 6.70
N LEU A 147 -1.79 2.82 6.80
CA LEU A 147 -3.17 3.14 6.42
C LEU A 147 -3.26 4.60 5.96
N HIS A 148 -4.19 4.87 5.06
CA HIS A 148 -4.59 6.23 4.72
C HIS A 148 -6.10 6.29 4.48
N GLY A 149 -6.71 7.46 4.69
CA GLY A 149 -8.15 7.61 4.53
C GLY A 149 -8.66 9.00 4.86
N LEU A 150 -9.87 9.30 4.40
CA LEU A 150 -10.52 10.57 4.62
C LEU A 150 -11.22 10.58 6.00
N LEU A 151 -10.90 11.62 6.77
CA LEU A 151 -11.37 11.83 8.13
C LEU A 151 -12.00 13.22 8.21
N MET A 152 -13.08 13.35 8.96
CA MET A 152 -13.71 14.64 9.24
C MET A 152 -13.41 15.05 10.67
N LYS A 153 -12.89 16.27 10.84
CA LYS A 153 -12.70 16.90 12.15
C LYS A 153 -14.06 17.35 12.69
N VAL A 154 -14.56 16.67 13.72
CA VAL A 154 -15.94 16.84 14.21
C VAL A 154 -16.26 18.30 14.59
N PRO A 155 -15.42 19.02 15.36
CA PRO A 155 -15.77 20.39 15.78
C PRO A 155 -15.86 21.41 14.63
N SER A 156 -15.19 21.19 13.50
CA SER A 156 -15.12 22.16 12.40
C SER A 156 -15.69 21.66 11.08
N GLY A 157 -16.12 20.41 11.01
CA GLY A 157 -16.52 19.74 9.75
C GLY A 157 -15.41 19.63 8.71
N LYS A 158 -14.15 19.93 9.05
CA LYS A 158 -13.06 20.03 8.08
C LYS A 158 -12.63 18.63 7.63
N GLU A 159 -12.54 18.43 6.33
CA GLU A 159 -12.02 17.20 5.74
C GLU A 159 -10.50 17.17 5.78
N LEU A 160 -9.97 16.04 6.25
CA LEU A 160 -8.54 15.77 6.40
C LEU A 160 -8.24 14.41 5.79
N LEU A 161 -7.18 14.33 5.00
CA LEU A 161 -6.61 13.07 4.57
C LEU A 161 -5.57 12.64 5.59
N GLY A 162 -5.84 11.54 6.30
CA GLY A 162 -4.95 10.96 7.29
C GLY A 162 -4.01 9.92 6.67
N PHE A 163 -2.76 9.90 7.15
CA PHE A 163 -1.74 8.92 6.80
C PHE A 163 -1.12 8.37 8.09
N LEU A 164 -1.36 7.10 8.37
CA LEU A 164 -0.79 6.37 9.49
C LEU A 164 0.48 5.66 9.03
N PHE A 165 1.62 6.04 9.59
CA PHE A 165 2.89 5.35 9.44
C PHE A 165 3.17 4.49 10.68
N ASN A 166 4.21 3.67 10.61
CA ASN A 166 4.66 2.87 11.76
C ASN A 166 5.33 3.68 12.88
N ASP A 167 5.59 4.97 12.68
CA ASP A 167 6.24 5.85 13.66
C ASP A 167 5.42 7.11 14.00
N PHE A 168 4.60 7.63 13.08
CA PHE A 168 3.74 8.78 13.33
C PHE A 168 2.42 8.75 12.54
N LEU A 169 1.49 9.60 12.94
CA LEU A 169 0.24 9.92 12.25
C LEU A 169 0.32 11.33 11.66
N LEU A 170 0.02 11.46 10.37
CA LEU A 170 0.07 12.71 9.64
C LEU A 170 -1.30 13.07 9.09
N PHE A 171 -1.65 14.36 9.15
CA PHE A 171 -2.88 14.88 8.56
C PHE A 171 -2.54 15.91 7.50
N SER A 172 -3.20 15.82 6.34
CA SER A 172 -3.11 16.82 5.28
C SER A 172 -4.49 17.27 4.82
N THR A 173 -4.54 18.42 4.17
CA THR A 173 -5.68 18.87 3.36
C THR A 173 -5.34 18.75 1.88
N ILE A 174 -6.35 18.50 1.06
CA ILE A 174 -6.19 18.52 -0.39
C ILE A 174 -6.27 19.99 -0.86
N LYS A 175 -5.27 20.49 -1.61
CA LYS A 175 -5.21 21.90 -2.04
C LYS A 175 -6.24 22.27 -3.13
N SER A 176 -6.62 21.30 -3.96
CA SER A 176 -7.61 21.49 -5.03
C SER A 176 -8.92 20.79 -4.66
N SER A 177 -10.06 21.33 -5.07
CA SER A 177 -11.38 20.69 -4.94
C SER A 177 -11.55 19.49 -5.90
N SER A 178 -10.50 18.67 -6.04
CA SER A 178 -10.55 17.44 -6.84
C SER A 178 -11.45 16.44 -6.13
N THR A 179 -12.64 16.25 -6.68
CA THR A 179 -13.63 15.27 -6.20
C THR A 179 -13.15 13.82 -6.38
N ASN A 180 -12.10 13.59 -7.16
CA ASN A 180 -11.58 12.27 -7.53
C ASN A 180 -10.22 11.95 -6.87
N TRP A 181 -9.97 12.41 -5.64
CA TRP A 181 -8.68 12.17 -4.99
C TRP A 181 -8.37 10.67 -4.81
N GLN A 182 -9.39 9.81 -4.63
CA GLN A 182 -9.22 8.37 -4.43
C GLN A 182 -8.55 7.69 -5.62
N THR A 183 -8.82 8.16 -6.84
CA THR A 183 -8.24 7.61 -8.07
C THR A 183 -6.90 8.26 -8.42
N GLN A 184 -6.54 9.36 -7.74
CA GLN A 184 -5.32 10.12 -7.98
C GLN A 184 -4.23 9.85 -6.94
N ILE A 185 -4.57 9.40 -5.75
CA ILE A 185 -3.59 9.14 -4.68
C ILE A 185 -2.66 7.98 -5.08
N PHE A 186 -1.35 8.19 -4.92
CA PHE A 186 -0.28 7.23 -5.32
C PHE A 186 -0.19 6.91 -6.82
N GLU A 187 -0.90 7.64 -7.67
CA GLU A 187 -0.73 7.52 -9.12
C GLU A 187 0.48 8.32 -9.61
N LEU A 188 1.26 7.73 -10.52
CA LEU A 188 2.49 8.33 -11.06
C LEU A 188 2.26 9.69 -11.75
N LYS A 189 1.09 9.86 -12.39
CA LYS A 189 0.70 11.09 -13.10
C LYS A 189 -0.38 11.86 -12.36
N SER A 190 -0.32 11.84 -11.03
CA SER A 190 -1.29 12.54 -10.20
C SER A 190 -1.07 14.05 -10.24
N ALA A 191 -2.16 14.80 -10.41
CA ALA A 191 -2.17 16.25 -10.18
C ALA A 191 -2.53 16.60 -8.73
N LEU A 192 -2.73 15.60 -7.87
CA LEU A 192 -3.17 15.80 -6.49
C LEU A 192 -2.07 16.47 -5.67
N GLN A 193 -2.38 17.62 -5.06
CA GLN A 193 -1.45 18.34 -4.20
C GLN A 193 -1.98 18.39 -2.78
N LEU A 194 -1.15 17.97 -1.83
CA LEU A 194 -1.47 17.91 -0.41
C LEU A 194 -0.75 19.03 0.34
N LYS A 195 -1.40 19.55 1.37
CA LYS A 195 -0.83 20.53 2.30
C LYS A 195 -0.89 19.94 3.70
N LEU A 196 0.24 19.93 4.41
CA LEU A 196 0.27 19.50 5.80
C LEU A 196 -0.74 20.33 6.62
N TYR A 197 -1.60 19.66 7.39
CA TYR A 197 -2.59 20.32 8.24
C TYR A 197 -1.97 20.77 9.57
N ARG A 198 -1.12 19.93 10.15
CA ARG A 198 -0.39 20.19 11.40
C ARG A 198 0.85 19.29 11.48
N LEU A 199 1.74 19.57 12.43
CA LEU A 199 2.90 18.71 12.71
C LEU A 199 2.47 17.25 12.92
N PRO A 200 3.24 16.28 12.40
CA PRO A 200 2.95 14.86 12.61
C PRO A 200 2.93 14.51 14.08
N LEU A 201 2.04 13.60 14.45
CA LEU A 201 1.87 13.14 15.81
C LEU A 201 2.62 11.81 15.95
N PHE A 202 3.66 11.75 16.77
CA PHE A 202 4.37 10.50 17.02
C PHE A 202 3.50 9.50 17.78
N LEU A 203 3.51 8.24 17.36
CA LEU A 203 2.65 7.21 17.97
C LEU A 203 2.94 6.99 19.46
N THR A 204 4.14 7.31 19.94
CA THR A 204 4.54 7.23 21.36
C THR A 204 3.86 8.27 22.26
N ASP A 205 3.31 9.32 21.66
CA ASP A 205 2.80 10.49 22.37
C ASP A 205 1.29 10.67 22.21
N ILE A 206 0.64 9.77 21.47
CA ILE A 206 -0.80 9.77 21.20
C ILE A 206 -1.52 8.82 22.16
N ILE A 207 -2.66 9.26 22.67
CA ILE A 207 -3.66 8.43 23.36
C ILE A 207 -4.94 8.50 22.53
N ILE A 208 -5.54 7.34 22.26
CA ILE A 208 -6.77 7.20 21.48
C ILE A 208 -7.91 6.82 22.43
N ALA A 209 -9.03 7.52 22.33
CA ALA A 209 -10.28 7.15 22.99
C ALA A 209 -11.39 7.03 21.95
N ASN A 210 -12.26 6.05 22.12
CA ASN A 210 -13.46 5.94 21.30
C ASN A 210 -14.51 6.91 21.83
N GLU A 211 -15.13 7.66 20.93
CA GLU A 211 -16.21 8.59 21.27
C GLU A 211 -17.44 8.27 20.42
N SER A 212 -18.60 8.20 21.06
CA SER A 212 -19.89 8.13 20.38
C SER A 212 -20.55 9.49 20.47
N LEU A 213 -20.50 10.26 19.38
CA LEU A 213 -21.20 11.53 19.24
C LEU A 213 -22.39 11.30 18.30
N ASN A 214 -23.62 11.47 18.81
CA ASN A 214 -24.87 11.34 18.05
C ASN A 214 -24.97 10.04 17.23
N ASP A 215 -24.71 8.89 17.85
CA ASP A 215 -24.73 7.55 17.23
C ASP A 215 -23.80 7.34 16.01
N GLN A 216 -22.86 8.27 15.76
CA GLN A 216 -21.79 8.11 14.78
C GLN A 216 -20.50 7.66 15.47
N LEU A 217 -19.83 6.66 14.88
CA LEU A 217 -18.51 6.20 15.33
C LEU A 217 -17.47 7.30 15.13
N SER A 218 -17.01 7.89 16.23
CA SER A 218 -15.91 8.85 16.26
C SER A 218 -14.81 8.38 17.21
N PHE A 219 -13.64 8.98 17.10
CA PHE A 219 -12.53 8.73 18.00
C PHE A 219 -11.80 10.03 18.27
N SER A 220 -11.28 10.18 19.47
CA SER A 220 -10.44 11.32 19.84
C SER A 220 -8.99 10.91 20.00
N ILE A 221 -8.13 11.81 19.52
CA ILE A 221 -6.69 11.74 19.69
C ILE A 221 -6.28 12.85 20.65
N THR A 222 -5.73 12.47 21.79
CA THR A 222 -5.06 13.40 22.71
C THR A 222 -3.56 13.20 22.62
N THR A 223 -2.78 14.27 22.77
CA THR A 223 -1.32 14.15 22.87
C THR A 223 -0.88 14.61 24.24
N LYS A 224 0.24 14.07 24.73
CA LYS A 224 0.80 14.48 26.04
C LYS A 224 1.12 15.98 26.14
N ILE A 225 1.26 16.66 25.00
CA ILE A 225 1.64 18.07 24.87
C ILE A 225 0.42 18.97 24.60
N HIS A 226 -0.66 18.44 24.04
CA HIS A 226 -1.88 19.20 23.72
C HIS A 226 -3.07 18.73 24.54
N GLU A 227 -3.55 19.58 25.45
CA GLU A 227 -4.64 19.27 26.36
C GLU A 227 -6.01 19.11 25.69
N LYS A 228 -6.23 19.69 24.48
CA LYS A 228 -7.52 19.61 23.79
C LYS A 228 -7.61 18.37 22.88
N PRO A 229 -8.64 17.52 23.04
CA PRO A 229 -8.82 16.33 22.23
C PRO A 229 -9.08 16.68 20.76
N PHE A 230 -8.41 15.96 19.87
CA PHE A 230 -8.59 16.05 18.44
C PHE A 230 -9.59 14.98 17.98
N VAL A 231 -10.87 15.37 17.93
CA VAL A 231 -11.98 14.45 17.60
C VAL A 231 -12.16 14.31 16.09
N LEU A 232 -12.13 13.07 15.62
CA LEU A 232 -12.23 12.69 14.22
C LEU A 232 -13.33 11.66 14.02
N LYS A 233 -13.93 11.66 12.83
CA LYS A 233 -14.82 10.59 12.35
C LYS A 233 -14.40 10.13 10.97
N SER A 234 -14.52 8.82 10.71
CA SER A 234 -14.31 8.27 9.37
C SER A 234 -15.45 8.68 8.46
N GLN A 235 -15.16 9.07 7.22
CA GLN A 235 -16.20 9.23 6.20
C GLN A 235 -16.58 7.91 5.52
N GLN A 236 -15.76 6.87 5.65
CA GLN A 236 -16.05 5.55 5.11
C GLN A 236 -16.49 4.61 6.23
N THR A 237 -17.74 4.16 6.17
CA THR A 237 -18.17 2.91 6.81
C THR A 237 -17.46 1.77 6.08
N ASN A 238 -16.40 1.24 6.69
CA ASN A 238 -15.69 0.00 6.34
C ASN A 238 -16.18 -0.70 5.06
N VAL A 239 -15.56 -0.42 3.92
CA VAL A 239 -15.56 -1.41 2.83
C VAL A 239 -14.40 -2.36 3.14
N ARG A 240 -14.79 -3.57 3.55
CA ARG A 240 -13.89 -4.70 3.82
C ARG A 240 -13.07 -5.10 2.61
#